data_AF-A0A1V6GDT0-F1
#
_entry.id   AF-A0A1V6GDT0-F1
#
_cell.length_a   1.000
_cell.length_b   1.000
_cell.length_c   1.000
_cell.angle_alpha   90.00
_cell.angle_beta   90.00
_cell.angle_gamma   90.00
#
_symmetry.space_group_name_H-M   'P 1'
#
loop_
_entity.id
_entity.type
_entity.pdbx_description
1 polymer ?
#
loop_
_entity_poly.entity_id
_entity_poly.type
_entity_poly.pdbx_seq_one_letter_code
_entity_poly.pdbx_strand_id
1 'polypeptide(L)'
;MSGDAYLTNYTLEKQAPFDKQSVAETVAHAAARAYRRIDWQAWLPLDVRECDLELNVRPPKTEWAKRVLADVAAGQEKPDSQSSVYAREQMILAGMPPTRMLKLQALRIGTLAMVGIPCEVFAITGLRIAAQSPFAHTFTMMLANGYDGYLPPPEQMAMGGYTTWLARSSCLEAGAEPAIIAAVGRLLEGLHDGKRRPRQSEPITPYAAAVLATRPSVFWRMDELNGPCAVNAVDGARLGTFGHPTAYAMPGAQAPAFPGLGRENRVPHFVGVPFEAPLPDLGRAYTVELWFYNCMPTDARPVTGYLFACGAAGDRLAIGGTARSPGRLVFHAGKDLEGAVTGNTEVPLRNWVAAESWHHVALVRDGERVSVYLDGRTAPELTAVTAMPARAEKLWIGGTAEGEAGFEGRCDEVAVYARALTAEDVAAHYRAACGSASGGVAGR
;
A
#
# COMPACT_ATOMS: atom_id res chain seq x y z
N MET A 1 -5.73 -16.85 9.22
CA MET A 1 -5.93 -16.94 7.76
C MET A 1 -6.56 -15.63 7.30
N SER A 2 -6.45 -15.30 6.01
CA SER A 2 -6.95 -14.05 5.43
C SER A 2 -7.75 -14.35 4.17
N GLY A 3 -8.82 -13.62 3.91
CA GLY A 3 -9.68 -13.77 2.73
C GLY A 3 -9.01 -13.37 1.40
N ASP A 4 -7.88 -12.67 1.48
CA ASP A 4 -7.07 -12.20 0.35
C ASP A 4 -5.67 -12.83 0.31
N ALA A 5 -5.39 -13.84 1.15
CA ALA A 5 -4.12 -14.54 1.14
C ALA A 5 -4.17 -15.77 0.22
N TYR A 6 -3.16 -15.92 -0.62
CA TYR A 6 -2.98 -17.09 -1.46
C TYR A 6 -1.62 -17.76 -1.16
N LEU A 7 -1.55 -19.07 -1.41
CA LEU A 7 -0.38 -19.89 -1.08
C LEU A 7 0.86 -19.54 -1.90
N THR A 8 0.67 -18.98 -3.10
CA THR A 8 1.76 -18.56 -3.98
C THR A 8 2.48 -17.34 -3.44
N ASN A 9 3.78 -17.46 -3.27
CA ASN A 9 4.61 -16.32 -2.91
C ASN A 9 5.02 -15.54 -4.16
N TYR A 10 4.22 -14.54 -4.54
CA TYR A 10 4.52 -13.66 -5.68
C TYR A 10 5.76 -12.75 -5.48
N THR A 11 6.63 -13.03 -4.52
CA THR A 11 7.97 -12.43 -4.43
C THR A 11 9.10 -13.39 -4.85
N LEU A 12 8.80 -14.62 -5.28
CA LEU A 12 9.81 -15.59 -5.74
C LEU A 12 9.68 -15.89 -7.24
N GLU A 13 10.82 -15.88 -7.94
CA GLU A 13 10.91 -16.20 -9.38
C GLU A 13 10.39 -17.59 -9.70
N LYS A 14 10.72 -18.56 -8.84
CA LYS A 14 10.24 -19.93 -8.96
C LYS A 14 9.59 -20.33 -7.64
N GLN A 15 8.34 -20.74 -7.74
CA GLN A 15 7.66 -21.37 -6.61
C GLN A 15 8.22 -22.78 -6.42
N ALA A 16 8.54 -23.13 -5.19
CA ALA A 16 8.61 -24.54 -4.85
C ALA A 16 7.21 -25.15 -5.09
N PRO A 17 7.12 -26.35 -5.70
CA PRO A 17 5.85 -27.05 -5.74
C PRO A 17 5.36 -27.25 -4.30
N PHE A 18 4.08 -27.00 -4.08
CA PHE A 18 3.43 -27.26 -2.81
C PHE A 18 2.23 -28.16 -3.03
N ASP A 19 1.92 -28.90 -1.99
CA ASP A 19 0.74 -29.75 -1.86
C ASP A 19 0.15 -29.55 -0.46
N LYS A 20 -0.93 -30.26 -0.15
CA LYS A 20 -1.58 -30.15 1.16
C LYS A 20 -0.64 -30.55 2.31
N GLN A 21 0.27 -31.50 2.07
CA GLN A 21 1.17 -32.04 3.08
C GLN A 21 2.28 -31.05 3.43
N SER A 22 2.98 -30.52 2.42
CA SER A 22 4.04 -29.52 2.59
C SER A 22 3.54 -28.23 3.25
N VAL A 23 2.31 -27.79 2.94
CA VAL A 23 1.67 -26.66 3.63
C VAL A 23 1.39 -27.01 5.11
N ALA A 24 0.82 -28.17 5.38
CA ALA A 24 0.55 -28.62 6.75
C ALA A 24 1.83 -28.76 7.58
N GLU A 25 2.89 -29.31 7.00
CA GLU A 25 4.22 -29.44 7.63
C GLU A 25 4.84 -28.08 7.92
N THR A 26 4.71 -27.11 7.01
CA THR A 26 5.20 -25.75 7.22
C THR A 26 4.55 -25.10 8.45
N VAL A 27 3.23 -25.22 8.57
CA VAL A 27 2.47 -24.70 9.71
C VAL A 27 2.80 -25.46 11.00
N ALA A 28 2.85 -26.79 10.94
CA ALA A 28 3.16 -27.64 12.09
C ALA A 28 4.57 -27.40 12.63
N HIS A 29 5.57 -27.26 11.76
CA HIS A 29 6.93 -26.93 12.16
C HIS A 29 7.03 -25.53 12.78
N ALA A 30 6.31 -24.54 12.24
CA ALA A 30 6.26 -23.21 12.83
C ALA A 30 5.64 -23.24 14.24
N ALA A 31 4.51 -23.94 14.40
CA ALA A 31 3.85 -24.14 15.69
C ALA A 31 4.76 -24.87 16.69
N ALA A 32 5.44 -25.94 16.28
CA ALA A 32 6.35 -26.70 17.13
C ALA A 32 7.57 -25.87 17.56
N ARG A 33 8.14 -25.04 16.67
CA ARG A 33 9.22 -24.11 17.03
C ARG A 33 8.76 -23.04 18.03
N ALA A 34 7.56 -22.49 17.84
CA ALA A 34 6.99 -21.51 18.76
C ALA A 34 6.72 -22.16 20.14
N TYR A 35 6.11 -23.35 20.15
CA TYR A 35 5.77 -24.10 21.36
C TYR A 35 6.97 -24.31 22.30
N ARG A 36 8.15 -24.63 21.75
CA ARG A 36 9.40 -24.84 22.52
C ARG A 36 9.93 -23.58 23.21
N ARG A 37 9.41 -22.39 22.87
CA ARG A 37 9.84 -21.09 23.42
C ARG A 37 8.75 -20.43 24.26
N ILE A 38 7.63 -21.11 24.50
CA ILE A 38 6.53 -20.54 25.29
C ILE A 38 6.96 -20.48 26.75
N ASP A 39 6.95 -19.27 27.30
CA ASP A 39 7.02 -19.06 28.75
C ASP A 39 5.68 -19.44 29.36
N TRP A 40 5.69 -20.51 30.16
CA TRP A 40 4.47 -21.00 30.79
C TRP A 40 4.02 -20.07 31.91
N GLN A 41 2.72 -19.76 31.94
CA GLN A 41 2.11 -18.95 32.98
C GLN A 41 1.01 -19.76 33.67
N ALA A 42 1.12 -19.89 35.00
CA ALA A 42 0.17 -20.65 35.82
C ALA A 42 -1.22 -20.00 35.89
N TRP A 43 -1.30 -18.70 35.62
CA TRP A 43 -2.50 -17.92 35.74
C TRP A 43 -2.49 -16.77 34.74
N LEU A 44 -3.64 -16.53 34.10
CA LEU A 44 -3.87 -15.45 33.16
C LEU A 44 -5.30 -14.91 33.34
N PRO A 45 -5.53 -13.59 33.25
CA PRO A 45 -6.88 -13.04 33.18
C PRO A 45 -7.59 -13.50 31.90
N LEU A 46 -8.86 -13.91 32.05
CA LEU A 46 -9.75 -14.27 30.97
C LEU A 46 -10.98 -13.35 30.99
N ASP A 47 -11.34 -12.81 29.84
CA ASP A 47 -12.60 -12.09 29.66
C ASP A 47 -13.07 -12.26 28.20
N VAL A 48 -14.38 -12.19 27.97
CA VAL A 48 -14.98 -12.29 26.64
C VAL A 48 -16.08 -11.24 26.51
N ARG A 49 -16.13 -10.61 25.33
CA ARG A 49 -17.18 -9.68 24.96
C ARG A 49 -17.72 -10.05 23.60
N GLU A 50 -19.01 -9.86 23.41
CA GLU A 50 -19.68 -10.10 22.14
C GLU A 50 -20.68 -9.00 21.85
N CYS A 51 -20.97 -8.81 20.57
CA CYS A 51 -22.09 -8.00 20.14
C CYS A 51 -22.65 -8.52 18.82
N ASP A 52 -23.94 -8.29 18.62
CA ASP A 52 -24.58 -8.50 17.34
C ASP A 52 -24.50 -7.18 16.54
N LEU A 53 -24.17 -7.27 15.26
CA LEU A 53 -24.08 -6.13 14.35
C LEU A 53 -24.91 -6.42 13.10
N GLU A 54 -25.97 -5.64 12.91
CA GLU A 54 -26.76 -5.70 11.68
C GLU A 54 -26.12 -4.81 10.61
N LEU A 55 -25.92 -5.37 9.41
CA LEU A 55 -25.36 -4.68 8.25
C LEU A 55 -26.23 -4.88 7.02
N ASN A 56 -26.25 -3.90 6.12
CA ASN A 56 -27.00 -4.02 4.88
C ASN A 56 -26.30 -4.94 3.88
N VAL A 57 -27.10 -5.59 3.05
CA VAL A 57 -26.68 -6.27 1.81
C VAL A 57 -26.76 -5.26 0.66
N ARG A 58 -25.71 -5.19 -0.18
CA ARG A 58 -25.70 -4.35 -1.38
C ARG A 58 -26.86 -4.74 -2.31
N PRO A 59 -27.60 -3.77 -2.87
CA PRO A 59 -28.75 -4.06 -3.70
C PRO A 59 -28.36 -4.78 -4.99
N PRO A 60 -29.03 -5.89 -5.35
CA PRO A 60 -28.70 -6.68 -6.54
C PRO A 60 -29.07 -5.96 -7.84
N LYS A 61 -28.26 -6.19 -8.89
CA LYS A 61 -28.49 -5.64 -10.23
C LYS A 61 -29.41 -6.53 -11.07
N THR A 62 -30.67 -6.67 -10.67
CA THR A 62 -31.64 -7.62 -11.26
C THR A 62 -31.93 -7.38 -12.75
N GLU A 63 -32.06 -6.13 -13.18
CA GLU A 63 -32.36 -5.81 -14.60
C GLU A 63 -31.20 -6.12 -15.55
N TRP A 64 -29.96 -5.96 -15.09
CA TRP A 64 -28.79 -6.44 -15.83
C TRP A 64 -28.77 -7.97 -15.86
N ALA A 65 -28.98 -8.61 -14.72
CA ALA A 65 -28.94 -10.06 -14.60
C ALA A 65 -29.98 -10.77 -15.48
N LYS A 66 -31.23 -10.29 -15.49
CA LYS A 66 -32.30 -10.83 -16.35
C LYS A 66 -31.92 -10.78 -17.83
N ARG A 67 -31.29 -9.69 -18.30
CA ARG A 67 -30.83 -9.57 -19.68
C ARG A 67 -29.76 -10.60 -20.01
N VAL A 68 -28.70 -10.69 -19.19
CA VAL A 68 -27.64 -11.68 -19.39
C VAL A 68 -28.19 -13.11 -19.38
N LEU A 69 -29.13 -13.44 -18.48
CA LEU A 69 -29.73 -14.78 -18.44
C LEU A 69 -30.62 -15.08 -19.65
N ALA A 70 -31.29 -14.07 -20.21
CA ALA A 70 -32.03 -14.21 -21.46
C ALA A 70 -31.08 -14.44 -22.64
N ASP A 71 -29.95 -13.73 -22.70
CA ASP A 71 -28.91 -13.92 -23.73
C ASP A 71 -28.31 -15.34 -23.65
N VAL A 72 -28.10 -15.86 -22.44
CA VAL A 72 -27.68 -17.26 -22.23
C VAL A 72 -28.74 -18.24 -22.76
N ALA A 73 -30.02 -18.01 -22.44
CA ALA A 73 -31.11 -18.86 -22.92
C ALA A 73 -31.27 -18.80 -24.45
N ALA A 74 -30.96 -17.66 -25.07
CA ALA A 74 -30.97 -17.46 -26.51
C ALA A 74 -29.68 -17.95 -27.21
N GLY A 75 -28.69 -18.47 -26.47
CA GLY A 75 -27.40 -18.91 -27.02
C GLY A 75 -26.48 -17.77 -27.48
N GLN A 76 -26.77 -16.53 -27.08
CA GLN A 76 -25.99 -15.32 -27.39
C GLN A 76 -24.88 -15.06 -26.38
N GLU A 77 -24.97 -15.66 -25.20
CA GLU A 77 -23.95 -15.64 -24.15
C GLU A 77 -23.62 -17.08 -23.72
N LYS A 78 -22.37 -17.35 -23.37
CA LYS A 78 -21.97 -18.69 -22.95
C LYS A 78 -22.52 -19.03 -21.56
N PRO A 79 -23.12 -20.21 -21.36
CA PRO A 79 -23.31 -20.74 -20.03
C PRO A 79 -21.98 -20.77 -19.29
N ASP A 80 -22.01 -20.36 -18.02
CA ASP A 80 -20.87 -20.34 -17.10
C ASP A 80 -19.74 -19.35 -17.45
N SER A 81 -20.01 -18.39 -18.35
CA SER A 81 -19.22 -17.18 -18.43
C SER A 81 -19.26 -16.41 -17.10
N GLN A 82 -18.24 -15.61 -16.82
CA GLN A 82 -18.21 -14.76 -15.62
C GLN A 82 -19.48 -13.90 -15.52
N SER A 83 -19.91 -13.28 -16.63
CA SER A 83 -21.14 -12.50 -16.69
C SER A 83 -22.37 -13.33 -16.31
N SER A 84 -22.51 -14.54 -16.86
CA SER A 84 -23.65 -15.42 -16.55
C SER A 84 -23.65 -15.89 -15.09
N VAL A 85 -22.47 -16.17 -14.51
CA VAL A 85 -22.32 -16.55 -13.10
C VAL A 85 -22.78 -15.40 -12.20
N TYR A 86 -22.28 -14.19 -12.42
CA TYR A 86 -22.66 -13.04 -11.59
C TYR A 86 -24.11 -12.59 -11.80
N ALA A 87 -24.68 -12.82 -12.99
CA ALA A 87 -26.10 -12.62 -13.22
C ALA A 87 -26.95 -13.58 -12.35
N ARG A 88 -26.59 -14.87 -12.27
CA ARG A 88 -27.25 -15.82 -11.35
C ARG A 88 -27.12 -15.37 -9.89
N GLU A 89 -25.94 -14.93 -9.47
CA GLU A 89 -25.71 -14.42 -8.12
C GLU A 89 -26.59 -13.20 -7.80
N GLN A 90 -26.85 -12.30 -8.75
CA GLN A 90 -27.80 -11.18 -8.51
C GLN A 90 -29.23 -11.68 -8.26
N MET A 91 -29.66 -12.72 -8.98
CA MET A 91 -31.00 -13.30 -8.78
C MET A 91 -31.12 -14.01 -7.44
N ILE A 92 -30.05 -14.68 -6.99
CA ILE A 92 -29.97 -15.28 -5.64
C ILE A 92 -30.05 -14.19 -4.58
N LEU A 93 -29.25 -13.13 -4.71
CA LEU A 93 -29.25 -11.99 -3.79
C LEU A 93 -30.61 -11.31 -3.70
N ALA A 94 -31.36 -11.23 -4.81
CA ALA A 94 -32.71 -10.65 -4.82
C ALA A 94 -33.73 -11.44 -3.99
N GLY A 95 -33.48 -12.73 -3.74
CA GLY A 95 -34.30 -13.56 -2.86
C GLY A 95 -33.80 -13.59 -1.40
N MET A 96 -32.68 -12.93 -1.08
CA MET A 96 -32.11 -12.91 0.27
C MET A 96 -32.65 -11.73 1.09
N PRO A 97 -32.60 -11.82 2.44
CA PRO A 97 -32.89 -10.68 3.30
C PRO A 97 -32.00 -9.47 2.97
N PRO A 98 -32.53 -8.23 3.12
CA PRO A 98 -31.78 -7.01 2.82
C PRO A 98 -30.67 -6.70 3.84
N THR A 99 -30.64 -7.41 4.97
CA THR A 99 -29.64 -7.26 6.03
C THR A 99 -29.05 -8.61 6.45
N ARG A 100 -27.88 -8.56 7.10
CA ARG A 100 -27.21 -9.69 7.76
C ARG A 100 -26.98 -9.33 9.22
N MET A 101 -27.22 -10.28 10.12
CA MET A 101 -26.90 -10.14 11.55
C MET A 101 -25.60 -10.88 11.85
N LEU A 102 -24.53 -10.15 12.15
CA LEU A 102 -23.20 -10.70 12.39
C LEU A 102 -22.95 -10.83 13.90
N LYS A 103 -22.42 -11.98 14.32
CA LYS A 103 -21.96 -12.21 15.71
C LYS A 103 -20.47 -11.91 15.84
N LEU A 104 -20.13 -10.75 16.41
CA LEU A 104 -18.74 -10.35 16.67
C LEU A 104 -18.33 -10.73 18.09
N GLN A 105 -17.09 -11.16 18.28
CA GLN A 105 -16.56 -11.57 19.58
C GLN A 105 -15.12 -11.10 19.76
N ALA A 106 -14.76 -10.69 20.96
CA ALA A 106 -13.39 -10.47 21.37
C ALA A 106 -13.12 -11.27 22.66
N LEU A 107 -11.98 -11.96 22.71
CA LEU A 107 -11.54 -12.73 23.86
C LEU A 107 -10.18 -12.21 24.34
N ARG A 108 -10.01 -12.13 25.65
CA ARG A 108 -8.74 -11.83 26.30
C ARG A 108 -8.19 -13.09 26.93
N ILE A 109 -6.90 -13.35 26.69
CA ILE A 109 -6.10 -14.34 27.41
C ILE A 109 -4.81 -13.67 27.84
N GLY A 110 -4.73 -13.20 29.08
CA GLY A 110 -3.57 -12.45 29.54
C GLY A 110 -3.43 -11.10 28.84
N THR A 111 -2.33 -10.96 28.09
CA THR A 111 -1.99 -9.80 27.25
C THR A 111 -2.39 -9.99 25.77
N LEU A 112 -2.91 -11.16 25.42
CA LEU A 112 -3.39 -11.49 24.09
C LEU A 112 -4.87 -11.14 23.95
N ALA A 113 -5.24 -10.55 22.82
CA ALA A 113 -6.62 -10.48 22.37
C ALA A 113 -6.85 -11.24 21.07
N MET A 114 -8.00 -11.91 20.99
CA MET A 114 -8.45 -12.67 19.83
C MET A 114 -9.78 -12.12 19.38
N VAL A 115 -9.94 -11.84 18.09
CA VAL A 115 -11.17 -11.25 17.54
C VAL A 115 -11.84 -12.22 16.59
N GLY A 116 -13.04 -12.70 16.92
CA GLY A 116 -13.87 -13.51 16.03
C GLY A 116 -14.76 -12.65 15.13
N ILE A 117 -14.63 -12.85 13.81
CA ILE A 117 -15.44 -12.17 12.79
C ILE A 117 -16.06 -13.22 11.85
N PRO A 118 -17.37 -13.20 11.58
CA PRO A 118 -18.05 -14.20 10.75
C PRO A 118 -17.87 -13.95 9.24
N CYS A 119 -16.72 -13.42 8.82
CA CYS A 119 -16.42 -13.11 7.41
C CYS A 119 -15.06 -13.68 7.00
N GLU A 120 -14.79 -13.75 5.70
CA GLU A 120 -13.43 -13.86 5.17
C GLU A 120 -12.76 -12.48 5.19
N VAL A 121 -11.99 -12.24 6.25
CA VAL A 121 -11.39 -10.93 6.58
C VAL A 121 -10.09 -10.72 5.82
N PHE A 122 -9.89 -9.55 5.22
CA PHE A 122 -8.65 -9.19 4.52
C PHE A 122 -7.50 -8.90 5.49
N ALA A 123 -6.26 -9.03 5.02
CA ALA A 123 -5.09 -8.96 5.89
C ALA A 123 -4.97 -7.58 6.53
N ILE A 124 -5.23 -6.54 5.73
CA ILE A 124 -5.21 -5.15 6.19
C ILE A 124 -6.25 -4.87 7.27
N THR A 125 -7.44 -5.48 7.22
CA THR A 125 -8.46 -5.33 8.27
C THR A 125 -7.95 -5.89 9.59
N GLY A 126 -7.26 -7.03 9.57
CA GLY A 126 -6.57 -7.57 10.74
C GLY A 126 -5.47 -6.63 11.28
N LEU A 127 -4.65 -6.06 10.38
CA LEU A 127 -3.62 -5.07 10.75
C LEU A 127 -4.24 -3.81 11.37
N ARG A 128 -5.36 -3.32 10.84
CA ARG A 128 -6.09 -2.15 11.38
C ARG A 128 -6.64 -2.40 12.77
N ILE A 129 -7.20 -3.58 13.02
CA ILE A 129 -7.68 -3.99 14.34
C ILE A 129 -6.50 -4.08 15.31
N ALA A 130 -5.40 -4.71 14.91
CA ALA A 130 -4.22 -4.84 15.75
C ALA A 130 -3.59 -3.47 16.09
N ALA A 131 -3.47 -2.57 15.12
CA ALA A 131 -2.89 -1.25 15.30
C ALA A 131 -3.70 -0.33 16.23
N GLN A 132 -5.00 -0.58 16.38
CA GLN A 132 -5.90 0.16 17.27
C GLN A 132 -6.16 -0.58 18.59
N SER A 133 -5.62 -1.78 18.75
CA SER A 133 -5.89 -2.61 19.92
C SER A 133 -5.16 -2.08 21.16
N PRO A 134 -5.81 -2.07 22.34
CA PRO A 134 -5.11 -1.77 23.58
C PRO A 134 -4.15 -2.89 24.03
N PHE A 135 -4.29 -4.09 23.47
CA PHE A 135 -3.46 -5.25 23.81
C PHE A 135 -2.13 -5.24 23.07
N ALA A 136 -1.11 -5.85 23.67
CA ALA A 136 0.22 -5.96 23.05
C ALA A 136 0.20 -6.88 21.82
N HIS A 137 -0.64 -7.92 21.85
CA HIS A 137 -0.82 -8.84 20.74
C HIS A 137 -2.31 -9.01 20.47
N THR A 138 -2.70 -8.80 19.22
CA THR A 138 -4.07 -8.95 18.76
C THR A 138 -4.08 -9.59 17.39
N PHE A 139 -4.92 -10.61 17.21
CA PHE A 139 -5.14 -11.20 15.89
C PHE A 139 -6.61 -11.53 15.66
N THR A 140 -6.95 -11.69 14.38
CA THR A 140 -8.30 -11.98 13.92
C THR A 140 -8.48 -13.46 13.59
N MET A 141 -9.63 -13.99 13.98
CA MET A 141 -10.16 -15.29 13.60
C MET A 141 -11.34 -15.06 12.65
N MET A 142 -11.10 -15.28 11.37
CA MET A 142 -12.14 -15.29 10.34
C MET A 142 -13.05 -16.52 10.49
N LEU A 143 -14.24 -16.47 9.90
CA LEU A 143 -15.23 -17.56 9.92
C LEU A 143 -15.61 -18.00 11.35
N ALA A 144 -15.48 -17.10 12.32
CA ALA A 144 -15.87 -17.36 13.70
C ALA A 144 -17.34 -16.97 13.89
N ASN A 145 -18.11 -17.85 14.54
CA ASN A 145 -19.54 -17.66 14.84
C ASN A 145 -20.50 -17.55 13.64
N GLY A 146 -20.00 -17.63 12.39
CA GLY A 146 -20.83 -17.53 11.19
C GLY A 146 -20.04 -17.43 9.89
N TYR A 147 -20.76 -17.24 8.79
CA TYR A 147 -20.21 -17.00 7.44
C TYR A 147 -21.11 -16.04 6.64
N ASP A 148 -20.64 -14.80 6.52
CA ASP A 148 -21.30 -13.70 5.79
C ASP A 148 -20.52 -13.25 4.54
N GLY A 149 -19.59 -14.11 4.08
CA GLY A 149 -18.78 -13.90 2.88
C GLY A 149 -17.50 -13.09 3.11
N TYR A 150 -16.92 -12.59 2.03
CA TYR A 150 -15.77 -11.69 2.03
C TYR A 150 -16.09 -10.34 2.66
N LEU A 151 -15.11 -9.82 3.40
CA LEU A 151 -15.12 -8.48 3.97
C LEU A 151 -14.01 -7.62 3.32
N PRO A 152 -14.20 -7.18 2.06
CA PRO A 152 -13.24 -6.32 1.41
C PRO A 152 -13.28 -4.90 2.01
N PRO A 153 -12.12 -4.26 2.23
CA PRO A 153 -12.07 -2.84 2.57
C PRO A 153 -12.69 -1.96 1.46
N PRO A 154 -13.30 -0.82 1.80
CA PRO A 154 -13.94 0.06 0.82
C PRO A 154 -13.03 0.45 -0.34
N GLU A 155 -11.76 0.75 -0.06
CA GLU A 155 -10.77 1.12 -1.07
C GLU A 155 -10.43 -0.02 -2.04
N GLN A 156 -10.55 -1.28 -1.60
CA GLN A 156 -10.29 -2.44 -2.45
C GLN A 156 -11.49 -2.86 -3.28
N MET A 157 -12.71 -2.51 -2.85
CA MET A 157 -13.92 -2.81 -3.61
C MET A 157 -13.92 -2.15 -5.00
N ALA A 158 -13.28 -0.98 -5.12
CA ALA A 158 -13.14 -0.29 -6.40
C ALA A 158 -12.14 -0.94 -7.36
N MET A 159 -11.20 -1.75 -6.86
CA MET A 159 -10.24 -2.48 -7.69
C MET A 159 -10.86 -3.74 -8.34
N GLY A 160 -12.03 -4.18 -7.87
CA GLY A 160 -12.70 -5.36 -8.41
C GLY A 160 -12.08 -6.69 -7.94
N GLY A 161 -12.48 -7.79 -8.58
CA GLY A 161 -12.09 -9.14 -8.20
C GLY A 161 -13.21 -9.96 -7.56
N TYR A 162 -13.07 -11.29 -7.54
CA TYR A 162 -14.12 -12.20 -7.08
C TYR A 162 -14.49 -12.01 -5.60
N THR A 163 -13.57 -11.46 -4.80
CA THR A 163 -13.75 -11.13 -3.39
C THR A 163 -14.50 -9.82 -3.14
N THR A 164 -14.75 -9.02 -4.19
CA THR A 164 -15.39 -7.70 -4.08
C THR A 164 -16.65 -7.56 -4.95
N TRP A 165 -16.71 -8.33 -6.05
CA TRP A 165 -17.87 -8.37 -6.92
C TRP A 165 -19.11 -8.86 -6.18
N LEU A 166 -20.25 -8.22 -6.47
CA LEU A 166 -21.48 -8.45 -5.74
C LEU A 166 -22.00 -9.87 -6.01
N ALA A 167 -21.90 -10.73 -4.99
CA ALA A 167 -22.40 -12.09 -4.97
C ALA A 167 -22.82 -12.45 -3.54
N ARG A 168 -23.49 -13.59 -3.33
CA ARG A 168 -23.82 -14.06 -1.97
C ARG A 168 -22.59 -14.23 -1.08
N SER A 169 -21.43 -14.51 -1.69
CA SER A 169 -20.11 -14.63 -1.06
C SER A 169 -19.41 -13.30 -0.81
N SER A 170 -19.94 -12.16 -1.26
CA SER A 170 -19.38 -10.82 -1.03
C SER A 170 -20.52 -9.82 -1.12
N CYS A 171 -21.42 -9.86 -0.13
CA CYS A 171 -22.73 -9.22 -0.22
C CYS A 171 -22.88 -7.96 0.63
N LEU A 172 -22.08 -7.80 1.68
CA LEU A 172 -22.20 -6.69 2.63
C LEU A 172 -21.95 -5.33 1.97
N GLU A 173 -22.55 -4.29 2.56
CA GLU A 173 -22.39 -2.89 2.15
C GLU A 173 -20.95 -2.40 2.21
N ALA A 174 -20.61 -1.37 1.43
CA ALA A 174 -19.24 -0.88 1.34
C ALA A 174 -18.67 -0.39 2.69
N GLY A 175 -19.54 0.08 3.59
CA GLY A 175 -19.17 0.49 4.96
C GLY A 175 -19.03 -0.65 5.97
N ALA A 176 -19.17 -1.92 5.56
CA ALA A 176 -19.16 -3.07 6.47
C ALA A 176 -17.83 -3.22 7.22
N GLU A 177 -16.69 -3.09 6.53
CA GLU A 177 -15.38 -3.27 7.15
C GLU A 177 -15.08 -2.21 8.22
N PRO A 178 -15.28 -0.90 7.97
CA PRO A 178 -15.13 0.12 9.00
C PRO A 178 -16.11 -0.07 10.18
N ALA A 179 -17.35 -0.48 9.91
CA ALA A 179 -18.35 -0.73 10.95
C ALA A 179 -17.94 -1.90 11.87
N ILE A 180 -17.43 -3.00 11.30
CA ILE A 180 -16.93 -4.15 12.05
C ILE A 180 -15.68 -3.78 12.85
N ILE A 181 -14.71 -3.06 12.26
CA ILE A 181 -13.54 -2.57 13.01
C ILE A 181 -13.97 -1.73 14.20
N ALA A 182 -14.90 -0.79 14.01
CA ALA A 182 -15.38 0.08 15.08
C ALA A 182 -16.10 -0.72 16.20
N ALA A 183 -16.90 -1.72 15.83
CA ALA A 183 -17.58 -2.58 16.79
C ALA A 183 -16.59 -3.43 17.59
N VAL A 184 -15.66 -4.10 16.91
CA VAL A 184 -14.58 -4.87 17.54
C VAL A 184 -13.71 -4.00 18.43
N GLY A 185 -13.38 -2.78 18.00
CA GLY A 185 -12.61 -1.82 18.79
C GLY A 185 -13.24 -1.56 20.16
N ARG A 186 -14.57 -1.37 20.21
CA ARG A 186 -15.31 -1.20 21.47
C ARG A 186 -15.26 -2.45 22.35
N LEU A 187 -15.33 -3.65 21.76
CA LEU A 187 -15.18 -4.90 22.51
C LEU A 187 -13.78 -5.01 23.14
N LEU A 188 -12.73 -4.69 22.37
CA LEU A 188 -11.35 -4.70 22.84
C LEU A 188 -11.09 -3.65 23.93
N GLU A 189 -11.63 -2.44 23.78
CA GLU A 189 -11.59 -1.40 24.83
C GLU A 189 -12.28 -1.90 26.11
N GLY A 190 -13.44 -2.55 25.99
CA GLY A 190 -14.16 -3.13 27.12
C GLY A 190 -13.38 -4.24 27.86
N LEU A 191 -12.59 -5.04 27.13
CA LEU A 191 -11.70 -6.06 27.71
C LEU A 191 -10.45 -5.48 28.41
N HIS A 192 -10.16 -4.19 28.19
CA HIS A 192 -8.99 -3.48 28.72
C HIS A 192 -9.39 -2.27 29.57
N ASP A 193 -10.41 -2.44 30.43
CA ASP A 193 -10.88 -1.42 31.38
C ASP A 193 -11.26 -0.07 30.74
N GLY A 194 -11.72 -0.08 29.49
CA GLY A 194 -12.07 1.13 28.73
C GLY A 194 -10.87 1.97 28.28
N LYS A 195 -9.63 1.48 28.49
CA LYS A 195 -8.43 2.21 28.07
C LYS A 195 -8.23 2.08 26.57
N ARG A 196 -8.02 3.24 25.93
CA ARG A 196 -7.46 3.32 24.57
C ARG A 196 -5.95 3.34 24.63
N ARG A 197 -5.31 2.57 23.75
CA ARG A 197 -3.90 2.76 23.44
C ARG A 197 -3.80 3.55 22.14
N PRO A 198 -3.21 4.76 22.14
CA PRO A 198 -2.88 5.42 20.89
C PRO A 198 -2.03 4.49 20.02
N ARG A 199 -2.22 4.48 18.69
CA ARG A 199 -1.30 3.81 17.77
C ARG A 199 0.11 4.28 18.14
N GLN A 200 0.99 3.35 18.49
CA GLN A 200 2.39 3.70 18.68
C GLN A 200 2.90 4.20 17.33
N SER A 201 3.41 5.44 17.29
CA SER A 201 4.14 5.93 16.12
C SER A 201 5.25 4.94 15.81
N GLU A 202 5.43 4.60 14.55
CA GLU A 202 6.55 3.75 14.18
C GLU A 202 7.87 4.36 14.68
N PRO A 203 8.80 3.53 15.18
CA PRO A 203 10.12 4.02 15.55
C PRO A 203 10.75 4.77 14.37
N ILE A 204 11.37 5.92 14.64
CA ILE A 204 12.12 6.64 13.61
C ILE A 204 13.27 5.74 13.16
N THR A 205 13.23 5.35 11.88
CA THR A 205 14.23 4.47 11.27
C THR A 205 15.53 5.24 11.01
N PRO A 206 16.68 4.57 10.81
CA PRO A 206 17.92 5.26 10.43
C PRO A 206 17.77 6.16 9.19
N TYR A 207 17.01 5.71 8.18
CA TYR A 207 16.72 6.53 7.00
C TYR A 207 15.88 7.76 7.37
N ALA A 208 14.76 7.56 8.07
CA ALA A 208 13.88 8.66 8.46
C ALA A 208 14.59 9.69 9.35
N ALA A 209 15.49 9.24 10.23
CA ALA A 209 16.33 10.11 11.05
C ALA A 209 17.29 10.95 10.19
N ALA A 210 17.89 10.36 9.15
CA ALA A 210 18.78 11.08 8.23
C ALA A 210 18.02 12.16 7.45
N VAL A 211 16.85 11.83 6.91
CA VAL A 211 15.97 12.77 6.22
C VAL A 211 15.53 13.92 7.13
N LEU A 212 15.06 13.62 8.35
CA LEU A 212 14.65 14.66 9.30
C LEU A 212 15.83 15.57 9.69
N ALA A 213 17.05 15.04 9.80
CA ALA A 213 18.24 15.82 10.12
C ALA A 213 18.60 16.84 9.02
N THR A 214 18.28 16.55 7.75
CA THR A 214 18.45 17.46 6.61
C THR A 214 17.32 18.48 6.45
N ARG A 215 16.35 18.50 7.38
CA ARG A 215 15.28 19.50 7.53
C ARG A 215 14.43 19.70 6.27
N PRO A 216 13.66 18.69 5.85
CA PRO A 216 12.69 18.82 4.77
C PRO A 216 11.58 19.81 5.18
N SER A 217 10.99 20.44 4.18
CA SER A 217 9.76 21.23 4.34
C SER A 217 8.56 20.30 4.57
N VAL A 218 8.55 19.14 3.90
CA VAL A 218 7.52 18.10 4.05
C VAL A 218 8.18 16.73 3.96
N PHE A 219 7.75 15.79 4.80
CA PHE A 219 8.19 14.41 4.74
C PHE A 219 7.03 13.45 5.00
N TRP A 220 6.65 12.67 4.00
CA TRP A 220 5.66 11.61 4.10
C TRP A 220 6.36 10.27 4.22
N ARG A 221 6.19 9.59 5.35
CA ARG A 221 6.65 8.21 5.54
C ARG A 221 5.90 7.23 4.62
N MET A 222 4.70 7.61 4.16
CA MET A 222 3.82 6.77 3.34
C MET A 222 3.42 5.45 4.04
N ASP A 223 3.26 5.46 5.36
CA ASP A 223 2.96 4.28 6.21
C ASP A 223 1.49 4.22 6.68
N GLU A 224 0.61 4.91 5.96
CA GLU A 224 -0.81 4.95 6.28
C GLU A 224 -1.47 3.58 6.09
N LEU A 225 -2.12 3.11 7.17
CA LEU A 225 -3.02 1.93 7.12
C LEU A 225 -4.42 2.29 6.59
N ASN A 226 -4.74 3.59 6.55
CA ASN A 226 -6.04 4.11 6.15
C ASN A 226 -5.83 5.43 5.40
N GLY A 227 -6.59 5.58 4.32
CA GLY A 227 -6.66 6.83 3.58
C GLY A 227 -7.78 7.78 4.05
N PRO A 228 -7.97 8.88 3.31
CA PRO A 228 -7.17 9.25 2.15
C PRO A 228 -6.00 10.17 2.51
N CYS A 229 -5.83 10.60 3.77
CA CYS A 229 -4.82 11.62 4.11
C CYS A 229 -3.50 10.99 4.57
N ALA A 230 -2.37 11.55 4.09
CA ALA A 230 -1.05 11.24 4.63
C ALA A 230 -0.64 12.23 5.73
N VAL A 231 0.28 11.81 6.60
CA VAL A 231 0.82 12.64 7.68
C VAL A 231 2.20 13.18 7.31
N ASN A 232 2.40 14.48 7.51
CA ASN A 232 3.72 15.11 7.45
C ASN A 232 4.49 14.76 8.72
N ALA A 233 5.53 13.96 8.61
CA ALA A 233 6.38 13.53 9.72
C ALA A 233 7.20 14.67 10.35
N VAL A 234 7.27 15.85 9.72
CA VAL A 234 7.95 17.02 10.26
C VAL A 234 7.18 17.63 11.43
N ASP A 235 5.85 17.73 11.33
CA ASP A 235 5.01 18.45 12.29
C ASP A 235 3.76 17.67 12.76
N GLY A 236 3.51 16.48 12.19
CA GLY A 236 2.35 15.65 12.47
C GLY A 236 1.05 16.11 11.80
N ALA A 237 1.09 17.14 10.95
CA ALA A 237 -0.09 17.62 10.25
C ALA A 237 -0.56 16.63 9.19
N ARG A 238 -1.88 16.48 9.01
CA ARG A 238 -2.43 15.77 7.85
C ARG A 238 -2.24 16.66 6.63
N LEU A 239 -1.41 16.22 5.70
CA LEU A 239 -1.04 16.99 4.52
C LEU A 239 -1.01 16.07 3.31
N GLY A 240 -1.82 16.40 2.31
CA GLY A 240 -1.96 15.61 1.09
C GLY A 240 -2.94 14.45 1.20
N THR A 241 -3.36 13.99 0.03
CA THR A 241 -4.50 13.08 -0.16
C THR A 241 -4.17 12.06 -1.24
N PHE A 242 -4.29 10.77 -0.91
CA PHE A 242 -4.26 9.65 -1.85
C PHE A 242 -5.50 9.65 -2.74
N GLY A 243 -5.29 9.51 -4.05
CA GLY A 243 -6.35 9.23 -4.99
C GLY A 243 -6.96 7.85 -4.79
N HIS A 244 -8.18 7.66 -5.30
CA HIS A 244 -8.90 6.39 -5.20
C HIS A 244 -9.05 5.74 -6.58
N PRO A 245 -8.72 4.44 -6.74
CA PRO A 245 -8.28 3.51 -5.70
C PRO A 245 -6.78 3.61 -5.35
N THR A 246 -6.45 3.30 -4.09
CA THR A 246 -5.09 3.07 -3.56
C THR A 246 -5.16 1.90 -2.60
N ALA A 247 -4.23 0.94 -2.71
CA ALA A 247 -4.12 -0.16 -1.75
C ALA A 247 -3.09 0.19 -0.67
N TYR A 248 -3.48 0.08 0.60
CA TYR A 248 -2.61 0.43 1.73
C TYR A 248 -1.91 -0.80 2.31
N ALA A 249 -0.92 -0.57 3.17
CA ALA A 249 -0.23 -1.60 3.95
C ALA A 249 0.50 -2.69 3.14
N MET A 250 0.88 -2.39 1.89
CA MET A 250 1.66 -3.31 1.07
C MET A 250 3.11 -3.37 1.55
N PRO A 251 3.86 -4.46 1.33
CA PRO A 251 5.28 -4.51 1.72
C PRO A 251 6.10 -3.41 1.04
N GLY A 252 6.80 -2.61 1.86
CA GLY A 252 7.71 -1.54 1.45
C GLY A 252 9.14 -2.02 1.18
N ALA A 253 10.05 -1.08 1.00
CA ALA A 253 11.48 -1.36 1.01
C ALA A 253 11.91 -1.69 2.45
N GLN A 254 12.44 -2.89 2.68
CA GLN A 254 12.64 -3.40 4.04
C GLN A 254 13.86 -4.34 4.15
N ALA A 255 14.21 -4.68 5.39
CA ALA A 255 15.24 -5.67 5.68
C ALA A 255 14.96 -7.04 4.99
N PRO A 256 16.00 -7.77 4.55
CA PRO A 256 17.43 -7.48 4.73
C PRO A 256 18.03 -6.52 3.68
N ALA A 257 17.34 -6.21 2.59
CA ALA A 257 17.88 -5.34 1.53
C ALA A 257 18.06 -3.89 2.00
N PHE A 258 17.08 -3.39 2.77
CA PHE A 258 17.08 -2.02 3.29
C PHE A 258 16.80 -2.02 4.80
N PRO A 259 17.75 -2.47 5.64
CA PRO A 259 17.56 -2.58 7.08
C PRO A 259 17.31 -1.22 7.76
N GLY A 260 17.72 -0.12 7.15
CA GLY A 260 17.52 1.24 7.62
C GLY A 260 16.13 1.82 7.37
N LEU A 261 15.25 1.10 6.67
CA LEU A 261 13.83 1.45 6.47
C LEU A 261 12.88 0.66 7.39
N GLY A 262 13.41 -0.26 8.20
CA GLY A 262 12.61 -1.07 9.13
C GLY A 262 12.26 -2.46 8.57
N ARG A 263 11.85 -3.37 9.47
CA ARG A 263 11.57 -4.78 9.13
C ARG A 263 10.15 -5.02 8.64
N GLU A 264 9.21 -4.19 9.04
CA GLU A 264 7.79 -4.32 8.72
C GLU A 264 7.30 -3.12 7.90
N ASN A 265 8.20 -2.46 7.18
CA ASN A 265 7.89 -1.25 6.44
C ASN A 265 6.71 -1.48 5.48
N ARG A 266 5.70 -0.61 5.56
CA ARG A 266 4.44 -0.73 4.85
C ARG A 266 4.17 0.54 4.05
N VAL A 267 3.69 0.35 2.83
CA VAL A 267 3.55 1.43 1.85
C VAL A 267 2.22 1.36 1.11
N PRO A 268 1.74 2.48 0.54
CA PRO A 268 0.68 2.45 -0.46
C PRO A 268 1.16 1.82 -1.77
N HIS A 269 0.24 1.21 -2.48
CA HIS A 269 0.35 0.86 -3.88
C HIS A 269 -0.62 1.73 -4.67
N PHE A 270 -0.03 2.53 -5.55
CA PHE A 270 -0.71 3.42 -6.49
C PHE A 270 -1.25 2.58 -7.64
N VAL A 271 -2.53 2.80 -7.96
CA VAL A 271 -3.26 2.09 -9.03
C VAL A 271 -3.62 3.08 -10.14
N GLY A 272 -2.60 3.81 -10.64
CA GLY A 272 -2.77 4.78 -11.72
C GLY A 272 -3.41 6.10 -11.30
N VAL A 273 -3.67 6.31 -10.02
CA VAL A 273 -4.25 7.56 -9.48
C VAL A 273 -3.24 8.24 -8.56
N PRO A 274 -2.97 9.56 -8.71
CA PRO A 274 -1.93 10.23 -7.96
C PRO A 274 -2.31 10.48 -6.49
N PHE A 275 -1.26 10.67 -5.69
CA PHE A 275 -1.31 11.38 -4.42
C PHE A 275 -1.10 12.87 -4.70
N GLU A 276 -1.93 13.73 -4.11
CA GLU A 276 -1.89 15.19 -4.30
C GLU A 276 -1.61 15.89 -2.97
N ALA A 277 -0.76 16.91 -2.98
CA ALA A 277 -0.54 17.76 -1.82
C ALA A 277 -0.34 19.24 -2.19
N PRO A 278 -0.67 20.18 -1.28
CA PRO A 278 -0.21 21.56 -1.39
C PRO A 278 1.32 21.62 -1.51
N LEU A 279 1.82 22.42 -2.45
CA LEU A 279 3.25 22.64 -2.63
C LEU A 279 3.74 23.71 -1.64
N PRO A 280 4.74 23.42 -0.78
CA PRO A 280 5.39 24.46 0.02
C PRO A 280 6.06 25.51 -0.88
N ASP A 281 6.40 26.68 -0.34
CA ASP A 281 7.15 27.68 -1.10
C ASP A 281 8.59 27.19 -1.33
N LEU A 282 8.84 26.68 -2.54
CA LEU A 282 10.11 26.08 -2.94
C LEU A 282 11.14 27.10 -3.43
N GLY A 283 10.75 28.35 -3.67
CA GLY A 283 11.63 29.36 -4.26
C GLY A 283 12.25 28.92 -5.60
N ARG A 284 13.54 29.18 -5.79
CA ARG A 284 14.29 28.87 -7.03
C ARG A 284 15.13 27.59 -6.95
N ALA A 285 15.20 26.95 -5.80
CA ALA A 285 16.01 25.74 -5.60
C ALA A 285 15.28 24.80 -4.65
N TYR A 286 15.11 23.55 -5.06
CA TYR A 286 14.39 22.55 -4.27
C TYR A 286 14.84 21.14 -4.59
N THR A 287 14.49 20.23 -3.70
CA THR A 287 14.71 18.79 -3.89
C THR A 287 13.44 18.03 -3.59
N VAL A 288 13.13 17.05 -4.43
CA VAL A 288 12.13 16.02 -4.14
C VAL A 288 12.83 14.69 -4.20
N GLU A 289 12.76 13.91 -3.13
CA GLU A 289 13.25 12.53 -3.09
C GLU A 289 12.14 11.56 -2.69
N LEU A 290 12.25 10.33 -3.19
CA LEU A 290 11.34 9.23 -2.85
C LEU A 290 11.97 7.88 -3.17
N TRP A 291 11.43 6.85 -2.56
CA TRP A 291 11.62 5.46 -2.98
C TRP A 291 10.46 5.02 -3.85
N PHE A 292 10.74 4.23 -4.89
CA PHE A 292 9.69 3.68 -5.75
C PHE A 292 9.95 2.23 -6.18
N TYR A 293 8.86 1.54 -6.47
CA TYR A 293 8.80 0.16 -6.93
C TYR A 293 7.89 0.08 -8.15
N ASN A 294 8.48 -0.08 -9.33
CA ASN A 294 7.76 -0.03 -10.61
C ASN A 294 6.95 -1.31 -10.87
N CYS A 295 5.64 -1.21 -11.05
CA CYS A 295 4.78 -2.35 -11.41
C CYS A 295 4.27 -2.32 -12.86
N MET A 296 4.71 -1.35 -13.67
CA MET A 296 4.31 -1.22 -15.07
C MET A 296 5.40 -1.75 -16.02
N PRO A 297 5.06 -2.61 -16.99
CA PRO A 297 5.98 -3.00 -18.05
C PRO A 297 6.49 -1.78 -18.84
N THR A 298 7.76 -1.81 -19.24
CA THR A 298 8.45 -0.67 -19.86
C THR A 298 7.93 -0.32 -21.25
N ASP A 299 7.19 -1.23 -21.89
CA ASP A 299 6.60 -1.11 -23.22
C ASP A 299 5.06 -1.00 -23.19
N ALA A 300 4.44 -0.90 -22.01
CA ALA A 300 2.98 -0.93 -21.88
C ALA A 300 2.27 0.29 -22.51
N ARG A 301 2.94 1.46 -22.57
CA ARG A 301 2.36 2.73 -23.04
C ARG A 301 3.43 3.80 -23.29
N PRO A 302 3.11 4.97 -23.90
CA PRO A 302 4.08 6.03 -24.23
C PRO A 302 4.97 6.48 -23.06
N VAL A 303 4.37 6.69 -21.89
CA VAL A 303 5.01 7.01 -20.60
C VAL A 303 4.46 6.01 -19.59
N THR A 304 5.31 5.27 -18.89
CA THR A 304 4.87 4.14 -18.05
C THR A 304 4.50 4.55 -16.63
N GLY A 305 4.92 5.73 -16.18
CA GLY A 305 4.41 6.33 -14.95
C GLY A 305 5.08 7.67 -14.64
N TYR A 306 4.37 8.58 -14.00
CA TYR A 306 4.96 9.80 -13.42
C TYR A 306 5.27 9.58 -11.93
N LEU A 307 6.52 9.79 -11.52
CA LEU A 307 6.94 9.69 -10.12
C LEU A 307 6.64 10.99 -9.37
N PHE A 308 6.89 12.13 -10.02
CA PHE A 308 6.67 13.46 -9.47
C PHE A 308 6.23 14.46 -10.54
N ALA A 309 5.31 15.35 -10.18
CA ALA A 309 4.98 16.53 -10.96
C ALA A 309 4.67 17.72 -10.05
N CYS A 310 5.05 18.93 -10.44
CA CYS A 310 4.59 20.16 -9.79
C CYS A 310 3.92 21.12 -10.77
N GLY A 311 2.77 21.67 -10.37
CA GLY A 311 1.92 22.49 -11.24
C GLY A 311 1.41 21.79 -12.50
N ALA A 312 0.53 22.47 -13.25
CA ALA A 312 -0.01 21.94 -14.50
C ALA A 312 1.03 21.87 -15.65
N ALA A 313 2.13 22.62 -15.56
CA ALA A 313 3.17 22.67 -16.59
C ALA A 313 4.56 22.89 -15.99
N GLY A 314 4.79 22.46 -14.75
CA GLY A 314 6.09 22.59 -14.10
C GLY A 314 7.00 21.39 -14.35
N ASP A 315 7.87 21.11 -13.39
CA ASP A 315 8.82 20.00 -13.47
C ASP A 315 8.11 18.67 -13.33
N ARG A 316 8.52 17.70 -14.16
CA ARG A 316 7.98 16.34 -14.18
C ARG A 316 9.11 15.33 -14.25
N LEU A 317 9.03 14.30 -13.41
CA LEU A 317 9.90 13.14 -13.43
C LEU A 317 9.05 11.90 -13.73
N ALA A 318 9.39 11.21 -14.80
CA ALA A 318 8.65 10.06 -15.31
C ALA A 318 9.56 8.85 -15.53
N ILE A 319 8.94 7.69 -15.70
CA ILE A 319 9.53 6.49 -16.28
C ILE A 319 9.12 6.43 -17.75
N GLY A 320 10.12 6.41 -18.62
CA GLY A 320 9.97 6.33 -20.07
C GLY A 320 9.24 5.07 -20.51
N GLY A 321 8.56 5.17 -21.65
CA GLY A 321 7.82 4.10 -22.29
C GLY A 321 8.06 4.05 -23.79
N THR A 322 7.08 3.58 -24.55
CA THR A 322 7.21 3.39 -26.01
C THR A 322 7.48 4.68 -26.80
N ALA A 323 7.12 5.85 -26.27
CA ALA A 323 7.38 7.12 -26.93
C ALA A 323 8.81 7.64 -26.71
N ARG A 324 9.43 7.27 -25.58
CA ARG A 324 10.79 7.70 -25.24
C ARG A 324 11.39 6.78 -24.20
N SER A 325 12.53 6.19 -24.56
CA SER A 325 13.47 5.54 -23.64
C SER A 325 12.80 4.59 -22.63
N PRO A 326 12.20 3.48 -23.11
CA PRO A 326 11.52 2.50 -22.26
C PRO A 326 12.30 2.15 -20.99
N GLY A 327 11.64 2.25 -19.83
CA GLY A 327 12.22 1.88 -18.54
C GLY A 327 13.25 2.85 -17.98
N ARG A 328 13.51 4.00 -18.60
CA ARG A 328 14.54 4.96 -18.11
C ARG A 328 13.88 6.16 -17.46
N LEU A 329 14.56 6.79 -16.50
CA LEU A 329 14.09 8.05 -15.95
C LEU A 329 14.10 9.14 -17.03
N VAL A 330 13.01 9.90 -17.10
CA VAL A 330 12.83 11.00 -18.04
C VAL A 330 12.40 12.23 -17.27
N PHE A 331 13.16 13.31 -17.43
CA PHE A 331 12.80 14.63 -16.93
C PHE A 331 12.32 15.52 -18.07
N HIS A 332 11.26 16.28 -17.83
CA HIS A 332 10.84 17.37 -18.69
C HIS A 332 10.12 18.46 -17.89
N ALA A 333 10.11 19.67 -18.45
CA ALA A 333 9.31 20.78 -17.94
C ALA A 333 8.16 21.03 -18.92
N GLY A 334 6.97 21.35 -18.41
CA GLY A 334 5.78 21.50 -19.23
C GLY A 334 5.00 20.20 -19.43
N LYS A 335 4.02 20.22 -20.32
CA LYS A 335 3.07 19.10 -20.50
C LYS A 335 3.61 17.98 -21.35
N ASP A 336 4.38 18.33 -22.37
CA ASP A 336 4.84 17.41 -23.41
C ASP A 336 6.28 16.95 -23.16
N LEU A 337 6.66 15.83 -23.79
CA LEU A 337 8.03 15.30 -23.75
C LEU A 337 8.99 16.05 -24.69
N GLU A 338 8.62 17.22 -25.18
CA GLU A 338 9.49 18.05 -26.02
C GLU A 338 10.66 18.56 -25.18
N GLY A 339 11.89 18.41 -25.69
CA GLY A 339 13.09 18.75 -24.94
C GLY A 339 13.39 17.86 -23.72
N ALA A 340 12.64 16.76 -23.54
CA ALA A 340 12.86 15.84 -22.42
C ALA A 340 14.27 15.24 -22.42
N VAL A 341 14.87 15.15 -21.24
CA VAL A 341 16.18 14.56 -21.01
C VAL A 341 16.00 13.19 -20.34
N THR A 342 16.73 12.19 -20.83
CA THR A 342 16.64 10.81 -20.32
C THR A 342 17.94 10.41 -19.62
N GLY A 343 17.82 9.63 -18.55
CA GLY A 343 18.92 8.87 -17.97
C GLY A 343 19.37 7.66 -18.78
N ASN A 344 20.40 6.99 -18.27
CA ASN A 344 21.08 5.85 -18.90
C ASN A 344 20.82 4.50 -18.20
N THR A 345 20.23 4.52 -17.01
CA THR A 345 19.93 3.34 -16.21
C THR A 345 18.51 2.88 -16.52
N GLU A 346 18.36 1.59 -16.82
CA GLU A 346 17.05 0.96 -16.91
C GLU A 346 16.55 0.64 -15.51
N VAL A 347 15.35 1.14 -15.21
CA VAL A 347 14.56 0.81 -14.04
C VAL A 347 13.51 -0.21 -14.50
N PRO A 348 13.75 -1.50 -14.26
CA PRO A 348 12.92 -2.55 -14.82
C PRO A 348 11.53 -2.56 -14.19
N LEU A 349 10.64 -3.34 -14.79
CA LEU A 349 9.49 -3.85 -14.05
C LEU A 349 10.00 -4.57 -12.79
N ARG A 350 9.24 -4.48 -11.69
CA ARG A 350 9.52 -5.24 -10.48
C ARG A 350 10.00 -6.65 -10.79
N ASN A 351 11.00 -7.09 -10.06
CA ASN A 351 11.49 -8.44 -10.13
C ASN A 351 11.41 -9.10 -8.74
N TRP A 352 11.94 -10.31 -8.66
CA TRP A 352 11.85 -11.14 -7.46
C TRP A 352 12.98 -10.83 -6.46
N VAL A 353 13.85 -9.87 -6.78
CA VAL A 353 14.97 -9.41 -5.95
C VAL A 353 14.63 -8.01 -5.43
N ALA A 354 14.31 -7.91 -4.13
CA ALA A 354 13.86 -6.65 -3.54
C ALA A 354 14.86 -5.50 -3.74
N ALA A 355 16.17 -5.78 -3.64
CA ALA A 355 17.23 -4.79 -3.87
C ALA A 355 17.34 -4.30 -5.32
N GLU A 356 16.78 -5.04 -6.28
CA GLU A 356 16.76 -4.67 -7.70
C GLU A 356 15.40 -4.11 -8.14
N SER A 357 14.41 -4.10 -7.24
CA SER A 357 13.05 -3.64 -7.54
C SER A 357 12.69 -2.33 -6.87
N TRP A 358 13.35 -1.99 -5.77
CA TRP A 358 13.20 -0.70 -5.09
C TRP A 358 14.35 0.21 -5.47
N HIS A 359 14.01 1.42 -5.90
CA HIS A 359 14.96 2.45 -6.27
C HIS A 359 14.73 3.71 -5.47
N HIS A 360 15.81 4.41 -5.13
CA HIS A 360 15.77 5.75 -4.53
C HIS A 360 16.07 6.78 -5.60
N VAL A 361 15.23 7.80 -5.72
CA VAL A 361 15.44 8.88 -6.68
C VAL A 361 15.34 10.23 -6.00
N ALA A 362 16.20 11.16 -6.41
CA ALA A 362 16.15 12.55 -5.98
C ALA A 362 16.25 13.48 -7.19
N LEU A 363 15.23 14.31 -7.40
CA LEU A 363 15.27 15.43 -8.34
C LEU A 363 15.71 16.68 -7.58
N VAL A 364 16.85 17.23 -7.95
CA VAL A 364 17.44 18.44 -7.38
C VAL A 364 17.40 19.55 -8.42
N ARG A 365 16.67 20.62 -8.13
CA ARG A 365 16.70 21.87 -8.90
C ARG A 365 17.54 22.91 -8.16
N ASP A 366 18.47 23.53 -8.89
CA ASP A 366 19.25 24.69 -8.46
C ASP A 366 19.19 25.76 -9.55
N GLY A 367 18.24 26.70 -9.42
CA GLY A 367 17.92 27.64 -10.48
C GLY A 367 17.42 26.91 -11.73
N GLU A 368 18.06 27.15 -12.87
CA GLU A 368 17.70 26.54 -14.15
C GLU A 368 18.28 25.13 -14.34
N ARG A 369 19.21 24.71 -13.47
CA ARG A 369 19.80 23.38 -13.54
C ARG A 369 18.94 22.38 -12.76
N VAL A 370 18.59 21.28 -13.40
CA VAL A 370 17.94 20.13 -12.77
C VAL A 370 18.83 18.91 -12.90
N SER A 371 19.16 18.28 -11.78
CA SER A 371 19.93 17.05 -11.70
C SER A 371 19.08 15.98 -11.01
N VAL A 372 18.98 14.81 -11.63
CA VAL A 372 18.30 13.66 -11.00
C VAL A 372 19.35 12.64 -10.62
N TYR A 373 19.28 12.16 -9.38
CA TYR A 373 20.16 11.15 -8.82
C TYR A 373 19.36 9.86 -8.59
N LEU A 374 20.02 8.73 -8.80
CA LEU A 374 19.42 7.40 -8.68
C LEU A 374 20.30 6.51 -7.81
N ASP A 375 19.70 5.82 -6.85
CA ASP A 375 20.30 4.82 -5.97
C ASP A 375 21.58 5.31 -5.27
N GLY A 376 21.53 6.54 -4.74
CA GLY A 376 22.61 7.14 -3.96
C GLY A 376 23.91 7.43 -4.72
N ARG A 377 23.91 7.36 -6.06
CA ARG A 377 25.07 7.74 -6.89
C ARG A 377 25.34 9.25 -6.76
N THR A 378 26.60 9.64 -6.65
CA THR A 378 26.99 11.06 -6.59
C THR A 378 27.09 11.72 -7.95
N ALA A 379 27.25 10.93 -9.02
CA ALA A 379 27.06 11.40 -10.38
C ALA A 379 25.55 11.39 -10.72
N PRO A 380 25.01 12.47 -11.29
CA PRO A 380 23.60 12.52 -11.66
C PRO A 380 23.30 11.50 -12.78
N GLU A 381 22.15 10.85 -12.67
CA GLU A 381 21.57 9.96 -13.67
C GLU A 381 21.21 10.72 -14.95
N LEU A 382 20.71 11.95 -14.80
CA LEU A 382 20.52 12.91 -15.89
C LEU A 382 20.68 14.34 -15.38
N THR A 383 20.99 15.26 -16.29
CA THR A 383 21.02 16.71 -16.01
C THR A 383 20.37 17.47 -17.16
N ALA A 384 19.47 18.38 -16.81
CA ALA A 384 18.79 19.27 -17.73
C ALA A 384 19.08 20.73 -17.36
N VAL A 385 19.05 21.60 -18.37
CA VAL A 385 19.01 23.05 -18.19
C VAL A 385 17.69 23.52 -18.77
N THR A 386 16.82 24.05 -17.92
CA THR A 386 15.49 24.51 -18.32
C THR A 386 15.06 25.69 -17.46
N ALA A 387 14.24 26.56 -18.05
CA ALA A 387 13.73 27.74 -17.37
C ALA A 387 13.00 27.38 -16.07
N MET A 388 12.89 28.37 -15.18
CA MET A 388 12.10 28.21 -13.98
C MET A 388 10.63 27.95 -14.34
N PRO A 389 9.99 26.92 -13.77
CA PRO A 389 8.57 26.71 -13.96
C PRO A 389 7.76 27.87 -13.36
N ALA A 390 6.55 28.08 -13.87
CA ALA A 390 5.60 28.98 -13.22
C ALA A 390 5.31 28.52 -11.79
N ARG A 391 4.98 29.47 -10.90
CA ARG A 391 4.63 29.14 -9.52
C ARG A 391 3.48 28.13 -9.50
N ALA A 392 3.72 27.01 -8.81
CA ALA A 392 2.74 25.95 -8.62
C ALA A 392 2.19 25.98 -7.19
N GLU A 393 0.92 25.60 -7.03
CA GLU A 393 0.26 25.51 -5.72
C GLU A 393 0.19 24.08 -5.21
N LYS A 394 0.42 23.10 -6.09
CA LYS A 394 0.26 21.67 -5.81
C LYS A 394 1.38 20.86 -6.43
N LEU A 395 1.66 19.74 -5.78
CA LEU A 395 2.45 18.64 -6.32
C LEU A 395 1.62 17.36 -6.39
N TRP A 396 2.07 16.47 -7.26
CA TRP A 396 1.57 15.11 -7.39
C TRP A 396 2.71 14.12 -7.28
N ILE A 397 2.46 13.03 -6.56
CA ILE A 397 3.28 11.83 -6.55
C ILE A 397 2.48 10.74 -7.26
N GLY A 398 3.12 10.00 -8.15
CA GLY A 398 2.45 8.92 -8.87
C GLY A 398 1.49 9.38 -9.98
N GLY A 399 1.65 10.59 -10.52
CA GLY A 399 0.81 11.11 -11.61
C GLY A 399 1.00 12.61 -11.86
N THR A 400 0.09 13.21 -12.61
CA THR A 400 0.06 14.66 -12.90
C THR A 400 -1.34 15.23 -12.67
N ALA A 401 -1.48 16.55 -12.78
CA ALA A 401 -2.77 17.25 -12.70
C ALA A 401 -3.79 16.78 -13.75
N GLU A 402 -3.32 16.30 -14.90
CA GLU A 402 -4.18 15.85 -16.01
C GLU A 402 -4.70 14.42 -15.83
N GLY A 403 -4.10 13.61 -14.96
CA GLY A 403 -4.51 12.23 -14.71
C GLY A 403 -4.08 11.23 -15.80
N GLU A 404 -3.20 11.61 -16.73
CA GLU A 404 -2.65 10.71 -17.74
C GLU A 404 -1.41 9.98 -17.23
N ALA A 405 -1.23 8.73 -17.68
CA ALA A 405 -0.07 7.90 -17.36
C ALA A 405 0.28 7.83 -15.85
N GLY A 406 -0.74 7.74 -14.98
CA GLY A 406 -0.55 7.62 -13.54
C GLY A 406 0.25 6.38 -13.16
N PHE A 407 1.09 6.50 -12.13
CA PHE A 407 2.03 5.45 -11.73
C PHE A 407 1.30 4.21 -11.20
N GLU A 408 1.73 3.05 -11.68
CA GLU A 408 1.33 1.73 -11.17
C GLU A 408 2.51 1.17 -10.41
N GLY A 409 2.46 1.17 -9.09
CA GLY A 409 3.64 0.88 -8.28
C GLY A 409 3.49 1.22 -6.82
N ARG A 410 4.59 1.13 -6.06
CA ARG A 410 4.63 1.55 -4.65
C ARG A 410 5.58 2.72 -4.51
N CYS A 411 5.25 3.67 -3.65
CA CYS A 411 6.12 4.78 -3.29
C CYS A 411 6.29 4.80 -1.77
N ASP A 412 7.46 5.26 -1.34
CA ASP A 412 7.85 5.25 0.06
C ASP A 412 8.75 6.46 0.38
N GLU A 413 8.73 6.90 1.63
CA GLU A 413 9.59 7.96 2.18
C GLU A 413 9.74 9.21 1.28
N VAL A 414 8.64 9.86 0.93
CA VAL A 414 8.65 11.04 0.05
C VAL A 414 9.03 12.29 0.84
N ALA A 415 10.15 12.93 0.50
CA ALA A 415 10.58 14.18 1.14
C ALA A 415 10.76 15.32 0.15
N VAL A 416 10.37 16.53 0.59
CA VAL A 416 10.44 17.77 -0.19
C VAL A 416 11.23 18.81 0.59
N TYR A 417 12.22 19.43 -0.05
CA TYR A 417 13.10 20.44 0.53
C TYR A 417 12.98 21.73 -0.27
N ALA A 418 12.78 22.86 0.40
CA ALA A 418 12.91 24.21 -0.20
C ALA A 418 14.38 24.65 -0.38
N ARG A 419 15.25 23.71 -0.79
CA ARG A 419 16.65 23.93 -1.15
C ARG A 419 17.16 22.80 -2.05
N ALA A 420 18.23 23.08 -2.80
CA ALA A 420 19.00 22.04 -3.47
C ALA A 420 19.80 21.23 -2.43
N LEU A 421 19.62 19.91 -2.41
CA LEU A 421 20.49 19.00 -1.68
C LEU A 421 21.79 18.78 -2.48
N THR A 422 22.88 18.52 -1.77
CA THR A 422 24.12 18.09 -2.41
C THR A 422 24.03 16.62 -2.84
N ALA A 423 24.86 16.21 -3.79
CA ALA A 423 24.95 14.80 -4.17
C ALA A 423 25.36 13.91 -2.98
N GLU A 424 26.19 14.44 -2.08
CA GLU A 424 26.60 13.78 -0.84
C GLU A 424 25.45 13.61 0.16
N ASP A 425 24.56 14.61 0.29
CA ASP A 425 23.34 14.51 1.13
C ASP A 425 22.45 13.37 0.61
N VAL A 426 22.15 13.36 -0.69
CA VAL A 426 21.32 12.32 -1.34
C VAL A 426 21.93 10.94 -1.15
N ALA A 427 23.25 10.81 -1.37
CA ALA A 427 23.97 9.57 -1.17
C ALA A 427 23.98 9.13 0.31
N ALA A 428 24.01 10.07 1.26
CA ALA A 428 23.94 9.78 2.68
C ALA A 428 22.57 9.23 3.09
N HIS A 429 21.47 9.77 2.55
CA HIS A 429 20.13 9.23 2.79
C HIS A 429 20.03 7.78 2.27
N TYR A 430 20.45 7.52 1.03
CA TYR A 430 20.43 6.16 0.48
C TYR A 430 21.25 5.16 1.33
N ARG A 431 22.47 5.54 1.74
CA ARG A 431 23.30 4.70 2.63
C ARG A 431 22.62 4.43 3.97
N ALA A 432 21.87 5.39 4.51
CA ALA A 432 21.12 5.19 5.75
C ALA A 432 20.05 4.10 5.60
N ALA A 433 19.40 3.96 4.44
CA ALA A 433 18.46 2.87 4.15
C ALA A 433 19.13 1.50 4.00
N CYS A 434 20.26 1.42 3.30
CA CYS A 434 21.00 0.16 3.12
C CYS A 434 21.65 -0.36 4.41
N GLY A 435 21.80 0.52 5.42
CA GLY A 435 22.59 0.24 6.62
C GLY A 435 24.08 0.38 6.35
N SER A 436 24.85 0.70 7.39
CA SER A 436 26.31 0.56 7.29
C SER A 436 26.61 -0.93 7.13
N ALA A 437 27.36 -1.31 6.09
CA ALA A 437 27.99 -2.61 6.06
C ALA A 437 28.87 -2.69 7.32
N SER A 438 28.40 -3.36 8.36
CA SER A 438 29.24 -3.67 9.52
C SER A 438 30.41 -4.47 8.98
N GLY A 439 31.58 -3.84 8.95
CA GLY A 439 32.80 -4.42 8.41
C GLY A 439 32.98 -5.83 8.94
N GLY A 440 33.13 -6.78 8.01
CA GLY A 440 33.63 -8.10 8.36
C GLY A 440 34.95 -7.92 9.08
N VAL A 441 34.96 -8.14 10.39
CA VAL A 441 36.18 -8.37 11.14
C VAL A 441 36.75 -9.65 10.57
N ALA A 442 37.68 -9.51 9.63
CA ALA A 442 38.53 -10.60 9.18
C ALA A 442 39.34 -11.04 10.41
N GLY A 443 38.90 -12.14 11.02
CA GLY A 443 39.70 -12.86 11.99
C GLY A 443 41.01 -13.28 11.33
N ARG A 444 42.12 -12.82 11.91
CA ARG A 444 43.41 -13.51 11.85
C ARG A 444 43.68 -14.11 13.21
#